data_AF-A0A932Z9R8-F1
#
_entry.id   AF-A0A932Z9R8-F1
#
_cell.length_a   1.000
_cell.length_b   1.000
_cell.length_c   1.000
_cell.angle_alpha   90.00
_cell.angle_beta   90.00
_cell.angle_gamma   90.00
#
_symmetry.space_group_name_H-M   'P 1'
#
loop_
_entity.id
_entity.type
_entity.pdbx_description
1 polymer ?
#
loop_
_entity_poly.entity_id
_entity_poly.type
_entity_poly.pdbx_seq_one_letter_code
_entity_poly.pdbx_strand_id
1 'polypeptide(L)'
;WDNIDIFGWLGYPMQIKIDFLCRDSILAAPIVLDLVLFLDLAQRAGLRGIQEWLSFYFKSPMCAPTVYPEHDLFIQLMKLKNTLRYLRGEELITHLGLEYYD
;
A
#
# COMPACT_ATOMS: atom_id res chain seq x y z
N TRP A 1 19.56 -1.26 8.74
CA TRP A 1 19.97 -0.07 9.49
C TRP A 1 19.83 1.12 8.59
N ASP A 2 18.98 2.07 8.98
CA ASP A 2 18.70 3.30 8.23
C ASP A 2 18.97 4.49 9.14
N ASN A 3 19.58 5.54 8.59
CA ASN A 3 19.77 6.83 9.26
C ASN A 3 19.08 7.90 8.42
N ILE A 4 18.08 8.55 9.00
CA ILE A 4 17.31 9.61 8.35
C ILE A 4 17.64 10.91 9.07
N ASP A 5 18.40 11.77 8.40
CA ASP A 5 18.74 13.10 8.90
C ASP A 5 17.62 14.08 8.54
N ILE A 6 17.09 14.80 9.53
CA ILE A 6 16.01 15.77 9.36
C ILE A 6 16.38 17.09 10.06
N PHE A 7 15.67 18.17 9.73
CA PHE A 7 15.81 19.44 10.42
C PHE A 7 14.44 19.94 10.88
N GLY A 8 14.42 20.58 12.04
CA GLY A 8 13.23 21.13 12.66
C GLY A 8 13.10 22.64 12.47
N TRP A 9 12.21 23.23 13.27
CA TRP A 9 12.08 24.67 13.41
C TRP A 9 13.45 25.32 13.72
N LEU A 10 13.69 26.52 13.20
CA LEU A 10 14.99 27.24 13.29
C LEU A 10 16.20 26.46 12.73
N GLY A 11 15.98 25.42 11.92
CA GLY A 11 17.04 24.67 11.26
C GLY A 11 17.82 23.75 12.21
N TYR A 12 17.29 23.44 13.40
CA TYR A 12 17.95 22.52 14.32
C TYR A 12 18.00 21.11 13.72
N PRO A 13 19.20 20.51 13.55
CA PRO A 13 19.33 19.18 12.99
C PRO A 13 18.88 18.11 14.01
N MET A 14 18.25 17.06 13.52
CA MET A 14 17.79 15.89 14.27
C MET A 14 18.04 14.63 13.43
N GLN A 15 18.00 13.45 14.06
CA GLN A 15 18.23 12.17 13.38
C GLN A 15 17.23 11.12 13.85
N ILE A 16 16.76 10.31 12.91
CA ILE A 16 16.02 9.08 13.18
C ILE A 16 16.91 7.91 12.77
N LYS A 17 17.26 7.05 13.73
CA LYS A 17 18.05 5.84 13.48
C LYS A 17 17.18 4.62 13.66
N ILE A 18 17.09 3.79 12.64
CA ILE A 18 16.25 2.60 12.63
C ILE A 18 17.17 1.40 12.45
N ASP A 19 17.10 0.47 13.39
CA ASP A 19 17.68 -0.86 13.21
C ASP A 19 16.57 -1.90 13.16
N PHE A 20 16.48 -2.59 12.03
CA PHE A 20 15.40 -3.52 11.72
C PHE A 20 16.00 -4.91 11.53
N LEU A 21 15.98 -5.70 12.60
CA LEU A 21 16.45 -7.08 12.60
C LEU A 21 15.30 -7.99 12.21
N CYS A 22 15.39 -8.58 11.03
CA CYS A 22 14.32 -9.37 10.46
C CYS A 22 14.81 -10.66 9.83
N ARG A 23 13.87 -11.60 9.69
CA ARG A 23 14.05 -12.79 8.86
C ARG A 23 13.24 -12.61 7.60
N ASP A 24 13.91 -12.40 6.48
CA ASP A 24 13.30 -12.10 5.19
C ASP A 24 12.21 -13.10 4.81
N SER A 25 12.45 -14.39 5.04
CA SER A 25 11.48 -15.44 4.68
C SER A 25 10.17 -15.34 5.47
N ILE A 26 10.22 -14.96 6.75
CA ILE A 26 9.02 -14.82 7.58
C ILE A 26 8.22 -13.58 7.17
N LEU A 27 8.89 -12.53 6.70
CA LEU A 27 8.23 -11.34 6.16
C LEU A 27 7.66 -11.57 4.75
N ALA A 28 8.37 -12.31 3.90
CA ALA A 28 7.98 -12.53 2.51
C ALA A 28 6.85 -13.57 2.35
N ALA A 29 6.85 -14.64 3.14
CA ALA A 29 5.84 -15.70 3.05
C ALA A 29 4.38 -15.20 3.12
N PRO A 30 3.97 -14.36 4.10
CA PRO A 30 2.60 -13.84 4.15
C PRO A 30 2.29 -12.90 2.98
N ILE A 31 3.26 -12.08 2.54
CA ILE A 31 3.09 -11.21 1.37
C ILE A 31 2.76 -12.02 0.11
N VAL A 32 3.49 -13.12 -0.11
CA VAL A 32 3.26 -14.00 -1.25
C VAL A 32 1.90 -14.70 -1.14
N LEU A 33 1.51 -15.15 0.05
CA LEU A 33 0.20 -15.77 0.28
C LEU A 33 -0.94 -14.79 -0.06
N ASP A 34 -0.87 -13.57 0.45
CA ASP A 34 -1.86 -12.52 0.16
C ASP A 34 -1.95 -12.24 -1.34
N LEU A 35 -0.82 -12.11 -2.03
CA LEU A 35 -0.78 -11.88 -3.48
C LEU A 35 -1.47 -13.00 -4.25
N VAL A 36 -1.23 -14.26 -3.89
CA VAL A 36 -1.88 -15.41 -4.56
C VAL A 36 -3.40 -15.37 -4.35
N LEU A 37 -3.84 -15.08 -3.13
CA LEU A 37 -5.27 -14.98 -2.81
C LEU A 37 -5.95 -13.83 -3.57
N PHE A 38 -5.31 -12.65 -3.62
CA PHE A 38 -5.86 -11.50 -4.33
C PHE A 38 -5.82 -11.64 -5.85
N LEU A 39 -4.83 -12.32 -6.41
CA LEU A 39 -4.80 -12.62 -7.84
C LEU A 39 -5.90 -13.60 -8.25
N ASP A 40 -6.18 -14.62 -7.44
CA ASP A 40 -7.33 -15.52 -7.66
C ASP A 40 -8.65 -14.76 -7.56
N LEU A 41 -8.80 -13.86 -6.57
CA LEU A 41 -9.97 -12.97 -6.49
C LEU A 41 -10.10 -12.08 -7.73
N ALA A 42 -9.01 -11.46 -8.18
CA ALA A 42 -8.99 -10.59 -9.37
C ALA A 42 -9.46 -11.35 -10.61
N GLN A 43 -8.95 -12.57 -10.79
CA GLN A 43 -9.33 -13.45 -11.89
C GLN A 43 -10.82 -13.80 -11.85
N ARG A 44 -11.35 -14.17 -10.68
CA ARG A 44 -12.78 -14.48 -10.50
C ARG A 44 -13.69 -13.26 -10.69
N ALA A 45 -13.20 -12.08 -10.33
CA ALA A 45 -13.88 -10.81 -10.55
C ALA A 45 -13.76 -10.29 -12.00
N GLY A 46 -13.05 -11.01 -12.88
CA GLY A 46 -12.88 -10.63 -14.28
C GLY A 46 -11.95 -9.42 -14.49
N LEU A 47 -11.17 -9.03 -13.48
CA LEU A 47 -10.18 -7.95 -13.60
C LEU A 47 -9.05 -8.38 -14.55
N ARG A 48 -8.59 -7.47 -15.40
CA ARG A 48 -7.55 -7.72 -16.41
C ARG A 48 -6.55 -6.58 -16.47
N GLY A 49 -5.39 -6.84 -17.06
CA GLY A 49 -4.32 -5.85 -17.19
C GLY A 49 -3.60 -5.59 -15.86
N ILE A 50 -2.97 -4.43 -15.76
CA ILE A 50 -2.19 -4.03 -14.59
C ILE A 50 -3.09 -3.90 -13.36
N GLN A 51 -2.84 -4.70 -12.34
CA GLN A 51 -3.57 -4.66 -11.07
C GLN A 51 -2.94 -3.63 -10.13
N GLU A 52 -3.13 -2.34 -10.40
CA GLU A 52 -2.51 -1.25 -9.62
C GLU A 52 -2.89 -1.28 -8.14
N TRP A 53 -4.06 -1.82 -7.77
CA TRP A 53 -4.51 -1.95 -6.38
C TRP A 53 -3.68 -2.94 -5.54
N LEU A 54 -2.85 -3.78 -6.18
CA LEU A 54 -1.89 -4.66 -5.50
C LEU A 54 -0.54 -3.99 -5.25
N SER A 55 -0.38 -2.70 -5.59
CA SER A 55 0.88 -1.95 -5.44
C SER A 55 1.46 -2.00 -4.02
N PHE A 56 0.60 -2.14 -3.00
CA PHE A 56 0.97 -2.25 -1.59
C PHE A 56 2.02 -3.33 -1.30
N TYR A 57 2.04 -4.41 -2.08
CA TYR A 57 2.93 -5.55 -1.87
C TYR A 57 4.25 -5.46 -2.64
N PHE A 58 4.45 -4.43 -3.47
CA PHE A 58 5.61 -4.33 -4.36
C PHE A 58 6.44 -3.08 -4.07
N LYS A 59 7.77 -3.26 -4.04
CA LYS A 59 8.73 -2.14 -3.93
C LYS A 59 8.67 -1.20 -5.14
N SER A 60 8.44 -1.77 -6.33
CA SER A 60 8.35 -1.05 -7.60
C SER A 60 7.06 -1.46 -8.30
N PRO A 61 5.91 -0.87 -7.93
CA PRO A 61 4.63 -1.25 -8.50
C PRO A 61 4.57 -0.88 -9.99
N MET A 62 3.95 -1.76 -10.79
CA MET A 62 3.67 -1.46 -12.19
C MET A 62 2.48 -0.49 -12.28
N CYS A 63 2.58 0.49 -13.16
CA CYS A 63 1.53 1.46 -13.46
C CYS A 63 1.45 1.70 -14.96
N ALA A 64 0.36 2.34 -15.41
CA ALA A 64 0.28 2.80 -16.79
C ALA A 64 1.41 3.80 -17.13
N PRO A 65 1.91 3.86 -18.39
CA PRO A 65 3.05 4.71 -18.76
C PRO A 65 2.88 6.21 -18.48
N THR A 66 1.64 6.69 -18.40
CA THR A 66 1.29 8.09 -18.15
C THR A 66 1.06 8.40 -16.67
N VAL A 67 1.14 7.40 -15.80
CA VAL A 67 0.80 7.50 -14.37
C VAL A 67 2.06 7.36 -13.53
N TYR A 68 2.21 8.22 -12.53
CA TYR A 68 3.29 8.11 -11.57
C TYR A 68 3.06 6.90 -10.64
N PRO A 69 4.06 6.01 -10.43
CA PRO A 69 3.92 4.90 -9.50
C PRO A 69 3.80 5.44 -8.07
N GLU A 70 2.65 5.19 -7.44
CA GLU A 70 2.42 5.57 -6.06
C GLU A 70 3.35 4.78 -5.14
N HIS A 71 4.04 5.45 -4.22
CA HIS A 71 4.96 4.84 -3.25
C HIS A 71 4.56 5.14 -1.79
N ASP A 72 3.53 5.95 -1.57
CA ASP A 72 2.93 6.13 -0.25
C ASP A 72 2.13 4.88 0.15
N LEU A 73 2.64 4.16 1.15
CA LEU A 73 2.07 2.90 1.62
C LEU A 73 0.61 3.05 2.11
N PHE A 74 0.23 4.20 2.67
CA PHE A 74 -1.13 4.44 3.15
C PHE A 74 -2.10 4.67 1.99
N ILE A 75 -1.66 5.40 0.96
CA ILE A 75 -2.46 5.59 -0.26
C ILE A 75 -2.63 4.24 -0.98
N GLN A 76 -1.56 3.44 -1.09
CA GLN A 76 -1.63 2.10 -1.65
C GLN A 76 -2.59 1.19 -0.87
N LEU A 77 -2.56 1.24 0.48
CA LEU A 77 -3.49 0.48 1.32
C LEU A 77 -4.94 0.95 1.14
N MET A 78 -5.16 2.25 0.98
CA MET A 78 -6.48 2.80 0.66
C MET A 78 -6.97 2.30 -0.70
N LYS A 79 -6.12 2.28 -1.74
CA LYS A 79 -6.45 1.70 -3.06
C LYS A 79 -6.86 0.22 -2.95
N LEU A 80 -6.11 -0.57 -2.18
CA LEU A 80 -6.43 -1.97 -1.91
C LEU A 80 -7.83 -2.11 -1.29
N LYS A 81 -8.10 -1.40 -0.19
CA LYS A 81 -9.39 -1.45 0.52
C LYS A 81 -10.56 -0.98 -0.34
N ASN A 82 -10.41 0.15 -1.03
CA ASN A 82 -11.45 0.70 -1.89
C ASN A 82 -11.76 -0.22 -3.08
N THR A 83 -10.77 -0.94 -3.60
CA THR A 83 -11.01 -1.94 -4.65
C THR A 83 -11.85 -3.10 -4.12
N LEU A 84 -11.57 -3.61 -2.93
CA LEU A 84 -12.36 -4.68 -2.31
C LEU A 84 -13.80 -4.22 -2.00
N ARG A 85 -13.98 -2.98 -1.53
CA ARG A 85 -15.29 -2.39 -1.30
C ARG A 85 -16.09 -2.24 -2.59
N TYR A 86 -15.45 -1.74 -3.64
CA TYR A 86 -16.03 -1.66 -4.97
C TYR A 86 -16.49 -3.04 -5.48
N LEU A 87 -15.67 -4.08 -5.34
CA LEU A 87 -16.03 -5.46 -5.72
C LEU A 87 -17.24 -6.01 -4.95
N ARG A 88 -17.46 -5.54 -3.72
CA ARG A 88 -18.61 -5.90 -2.89
C ARG A 88 -19.83 -5.00 -3.10
N GLY A 89 -19.71 -3.94 -3.91
CA GLY A 89 -20.76 -2.93 -4.09
C GLY A 89 -20.94 -2.00 -2.89
N GLU A 90 -19.92 -1.88 -2.02
CA GLU A 90 -19.89 -0.93 -0.91
C GLU A 90 -19.37 0.44 -1.36
N GLU A 91 -19.79 1.50 -0.66
CA GLU A 91 -19.29 2.85 -0.90
C GLU A 91 -17.80 2.97 -0.62
N LEU A 92 -17.09 3.81 -1.38
CA LEU A 92 -15.66 4.02 -1.19
C LEU A 92 -15.39 4.78 0.10
N ILE A 93 -14.27 4.46 0.77
CA ILE A 93 -13.83 5.22 1.95
C ILE A 93 -13.25 6.54 1.48
N THR A 94 -13.79 7.61 2.02
CA THR A 94 -13.27 8.96 1.94
C THR A 94 -12.90 9.35 3.37
N HIS A 95 -11.63 9.62 3.64
CA HIS A 95 -11.11 9.92 5.00
C HIS A 95 -11.63 11.25 5.59
N LEU A 96 -12.85 11.67 5.26
CA LEU A 96 -13.58 12.83 5.77
C LEU A 96 -14.00 12.67 7.24
N GLY A 97 -13.96 11.45 7.78
CA GLY A 97 -14.29 11.18 9.19
C GLY A 97 -15.79 11.26 9.52
N LEU A 98 -16.63 11.57 8.53
CA LEU A 98 -18.09 11.62 8.67
C LEU A 98 -18.72 10.21 8.61
N GLU A 99 -18.01 9.23 8.07
CA GLU A 99 -18.49 7.86 7.82
C GLU A 99 -18.64 7.00 9.10
N TYR A 100 -18.24 7.50 10.27
CA TYR A 100 -18.21 6.74 11.54
C TYR A 100 -19.35 7.07 12.51
N TYR A 101 -20.17 8.09 12.22
CA TYR A 101 -21.10 8.69 13.20
C TYR A 101 -22.58 8.60 12.80
N ASP A 102 -22.93 7.77 11.81
CA ASP A 102 -24.31 7.44 11.46
C ASP A 102 -24.81 6.18 12.21
#